data_AF-A0A2V9P885-F1
#
_entry.id   AF-A0A2V9P885-F1
#
_cell.length_a   1.000
_cell.length_b   1.000
_cell.length_c   1.000
_cell.angle_alpha   90.00
_cell.angle_beta   90.00
_cell.angle_gamma   90.00
#
_symmetry.space_group_name_H-M   'P 1'
#
loop_
_entity.id
_entity.type
_entity.pdbx_description
1 polymer ?
#
loop_
_entity_poly.entity_id
_entity_poly.type
_entity_poly.pdbx_seq_one_letter_code
_entity_poly.pdbx_strand_id
1 'polypeptide(L)'
;MKTQKWTGTILLSFALCYAAAAENIEKTQKKELEAQAKAIIGEAKSLEKSGELVEARAKYAESQAMIETNDAADAIKHLDDQIHKRVKDALSNSRKLYEARKYKEAVAMLEEGAKLGAFEATVSYNLALCYHQLGERGKAVENLGKSIRGTPDPKENLKLKQLLTFFATGDNHAAASSNDKDRVDQLNRMLESVGLNASLEDDLGAEPEESFSDPDSPATVAPVSLKASIPSTTNSHSVAGHRASLCTALEGYKENLVSSAAATFNRANCAESNGRPTEAVHLLQKYLELAPDALDATQVQTRIAELQAELALSGPGGAEVRRLYASAYSYLAEGKYDRAMAAFMKSKDLAPDFALNYWKLALLNEAMANVDAARENFT
;
A
#
# COMPACT_ATOMS: atom_id res chain seq x y z
N MET A 1 23.52 75.65 27.86
CA MET A 1 22.82 74.58 27.13
C MET A 1 22.75 73.35 28.02
N LYS A 2 21.57 73.06 28.60
CA LYS A 2 21.29 71.83 29.35
C LYS A 2 20.23 71.09 28.55
N THR A 3 20.61 70.02 27.86
CA THR A 3 19.66 69.08 27.25
C THR A 3 20.21 67.66 27.33
N GLN A 4 19.61 66.90 28.25
CA GLN A 4 19.06 65.57 28.01
C GLN A 4 20.03 64.39 27.84
N LYS A 5 20.63 63.97 28.97
CA LYS A 5 21.02 62.57 29.23
C LYS A 5 19.80 61.80 29.74
N TRP A 6 18.86 61.44 28.88
CA TRP A 6 17.68 60.66 29.30
C TRP A 6 17.07 59.85 28.15
N THR A 7 17.90 59.06 27.45
CA THR A 7 17.41 58.16 26.38
C THR A 7 18.06 56.78 26.42
N GLY A 8 19.32 56.65 26.87
CA GLY A 8 20.01 55.35 26.91
C GLY A 8 19.53 54.37 27.99
N THR A 9 19.17 54.86 29.18
CA THR A 9 18.72 53.99 30.30
C THR A 9 17.30 53.48 30.11
N ILE A 10 16.45 54.20 29.39
CA ILE A 10 15.05 53.82 29.14
C ILE A 10 14.98 52.68 28.13
N LEU A 11 15.78 52.72 27.06
CA LEU A 11 15.81 51.66 26.03
C LEU A 11 16.30 50.29 26.55
N LEU A 12 17.30 50.26 27.44
CA LEU A 12 17.77 49.01 28.06
C LEU A 12 16.76 48.43 29.07
N SER A 13 16.00 49.29 29.76
CA SER A 13 14.95 48.89 30.71
C SER A 13 13.74 48.32 29.99
N PHE A 14 13.32 48.93 28.87
CA PHE A 14 12.20 48.43 28.06
C PHE A 14 12.51 47.06 27.42
N ALA A 15 13.75 46.81 26.99
CA ALA A 15 14.16 45.52 26.45
C ALA A 15 14.18 44.39 27.51
N LEU A 16 14.64 44.68 28.74
CA LEU A 16 14.59 43.72 29.86
C LEU A 16 13.16 43.41 30.30
N CYS A 17 12.28 44.43 30.34
CA CYS A 17 10.86 44.23 30.66
C CYS A 17 10.13 43.41 29.59
N TYR A 18 10.46 43.57 28.30
CA TYR A 18 9.88 42.76 27.23
C TYR A 18 10.32 41.29 27.30
N ALA A 19 11.59 41.02 27.61
CA ALA A 19 12.08 39.66 27.79
C ALA A 19 11.42 38.95 29.00
N ALA A 20 11.33 39.64 30.15
CA ALA A 20 10.68 39.10 31.35
C ALA A 20 9.16 38.92 31.18
N ALA A 21 8.51 39.77 30.38
CA ALA A 21 7.10 39.62 30.03
C ALA A 21 6.87 38.44 29.06
N ALA A 22 7.73 38.27 28.06
CA ALA A 22 7.68 37.13 27.12
C ALA A 22 7.92 35.80 27.85
N GLU A 23 8.89 35.74 28.76
CA GLU A 23 9.20 34.55 29.56
C GLU A 23 8.05 34.18 30.51
N ASN A 24 7.35 35.16 31.07
CA ASN A 24 6.13 34.93 31.86
C ASN A 24 4.96 34.42 31.00
N ILE A 25 4.81 34.91 29.76
CA ILE A 25 3.77 34.44 28.83
C ILE A 25 4.04 32.99 28.43
N GLU A 26 5.27 32.65 28.07
CA GLU A 26 5.66 31.29 27.69
C GLU A 26 5.46 30.30 28.84
N LYS A 27 5.84 30.68 30.07
CA LYS A 27 5.61 29.87 31.27
C LYS A 27 4.13 29.68 31.59
N THR A 28 3.31 30.68 31.31
CA THR A 28 1.85 30.61 31.53
C THR A 28 1.17 29.73 30.46
N GLN A 29 1.58 29.86 29.20
CA GLN A 29 1.13 28.99 28.11
C GLN A 29 1.52 27.53 28.33
N LYS A 30 2.75 27.27 28.79
CA LYS A 30 3.21 25.94 29.13
C LYS A 30 2.36 25.30 30.24
N LYS A 31 2.07 26.05 31.31
CA LYS A 31 1.20 25.56 32.40
C LYS A 31 -0.22 25.27 31.93
N GLU A 32 -0.76 26.08 31.04
CA GLU A 32 -2.08 25.87 30.46
C GLU A 32 -2.11 24.59 29.60
N LEU A 33 -1.11 24.39 28.75
CA LEU A 33 -0.94 23.15 27.98
C LEU A 33 -0.78 21.92 28.89
N GLU A 34 -0.01 22.02 29.98
CA GLU A 34 0.13 20.96 30.98
C GLU A 34 -1.21 20.61 31.65
N ALA A 35 -2.03 21.61 31.96
CA ALA A 35 -3.35 21.40 32.54
C ALA A 35 -4.31 20.72 31.54
N GLN A 36 -4.30 21.15 30.28
CA GLN A 36 -5.11 20.56 29.21
C GLN A 36 -4.70 19.12 28.92
N ALA A 37 -3.40 18.84 28.75
CA ALA A 37 -2.86 17.50 28.57
C ALA A 37 -3.28 16.56 29.71
N LYS A 38 -3.20 17.03 30.97
CA LYS A 38 -3.63 16.25 32.13
C LYS A 38 -5.13 15.95 32.14
N ALA A 39 -5.97 16.89 31.68
CA ALA A 39 -7.40 16.66 31.54
C ALA A 39 -7.69 15.57 30.48
N ILE A 40 -7.03 15.66 29.32
CA ILE A 40 -7.13 14.67 28.23
C ILE A 40 -6.68 13.28 28.69
N ILE A 41 -5.58 13.18 29.46
CA ILE A 41 -5.15 11.91 30.06
C ILE A 41 -6.22 11.34 31.01
N GLY A 42 -6.93 12.19 31.75
CA GLY A 42 -8.03 11.77 32.61
C GLY A 42 -9.20 11.16 31.82
N GLU A 43 -9.55 11.76 30.69
CA GLU A 43 -10.54 11.21 29.75
C GLU A 43 -10.06 9.89 29.14
N ALA A 44 -8.81 9.83 28.68
CA ALA A 44 -8.19 8.65 28.10
C ALA A 44 -8.24 7.45 29.06
N LYS A 45 -7.92 7.66 30.35
CA LYS A 45 -8.02 6.64 31.40
C LYS A 45 -9.45 6.16 31.64
N SER A 46 -10.44 7.03 31.43
CA SER A 46 -11.85 6.67 31.59
C SER A 46 -12.33 5.81 30.42
N LEU A 47 -11.94 6.18 29.20
CA LEU A 47 -12.19 5.41 27.98
C LEU A 47 -11.51 4.03 28.04
N GLU A 48 -10.25 3.98 28.48
CA GLU A 48 -9.50 2.73 28.65
C GLU A 48 -10.23 1.76 29.60
N LYS A 49 -10.73 2.26 30.74
CA LYS A 49 -11.50 1.45 31.70
C LYS A 49 -12.84 0.97 31.16
N SER A 50 -13.46 1.72 30.27
CA SER A 50 -14.70 1.33 29.59
C SER A 50 -14.47 0.32 28.46
N GLY A 51 -13.22 0.09 28.06
CA GLY A 51 -12.84 -0.83 26.99
C GLY A 51 -12.80 -0.21 25.60
N GLU A 52 -13.04 1.11 25.48
CA GLU A 52 -12.93 1.94 24.28
C GLU A 52 -11.44 2.22 23.97
N LEU A 53 -10.72 1.17 23.57
CA LEU A 53 -9.26 1.21 23.46
C LEU A 53 -8.76 2.17 22.37
N VAL A 54 -9.46 2.27 21.25
CA VAL A 54 -9.06 3.11 20.10
C VAL A 54 -9.22 4.58 20.45
N GLU A 55 -10.35 4.94 21.07
CA GLU A 55 -10.65 6.27 21.55
C GLU A 55 -9.69 6.68 22.67
N ALA A 56 -9.42 5.78 23.62
CA ALA A 56 -8.42 6.00 24.66
C ALA A 56 -7.04 6.26 24.07
N ARG A 57 -6.60 5.45 23.11
CA ARG A 57 -5.31 5.61 22.42
C ARG A 57 -5.24 6.96 21.70
N ALA A 58 -6.31 7.36 21.01
CA ALA A 58 -6.39 8.65 20.33
C ALA A 58 -6.24 9.82 21.31
N LYS A 59 -6.88 9.74 22.48
CA LYS A 59 -6.75 10.76 23.53
C LYS A 59 -5.35 10.81 24.15
N TYR A 60 -4.72 9.67 24.41
CA TYR A 60 -3.32 9.70 24.85
C TYR A 60 -2.39 10.29 23.78
N ALA A 61 -2.60 9.97 22.50
CA ALA A 61 -1.82 10.55 21.40
C ALA A 61 -2.06 12.07 21.26
N GLU A 62 -3.29 12.54 21.44
CA GLU A 62 -3.63 13.96 21.50
C GLU A 62 -2.85 14.67 22.62
N SER A 63 -2.86 14.11 23.83
CA SER A 63 -2.06 14.62 24.95
C SER A 63 -0.56 14.63 24.63
N GLN A 64 -0.04 13.56 24.04
CA GLN A 64 1.38 13.41 23.70
C GLN A 64 1.82 14.45 22.67
N ALA A 65 0.96 14.80 21.70
CA ALA A 65 1.21 15.83 20.71
C ALA A 65 1.21 17.25 21.31
N MET A 66 0.48 17.47 22.41
CA MET A 66 0.52 18.74 23.15
C MET A 66 1.77 18.86 24.00
N ILE A 67 2.05 17.83 24.81
CA ILE A 67 3.23 17.71 25.67
C ILE A 67 3.62 16.25 25.77
N GLU A 68 4.85 15.93 25.39
CA GLU A 68 5.40 14.59 25.55
C GLU A 68 5.54 14.24 27.03
N THR A 69 4.89 13.16 27.44
CA THR A 69 5.00 12.62 28.80
C THR A 69 5.26 11.12 28.75
N ASN A 70 6.06 10.61 29.69
CA ASN A 70 6.31 9.16 29.79
C ASN A 70 5.01 8.41 30.08
N ASP A 71 4.14 8.96 30.94
CA ASP A 71 2.85 8.36 31.29
C ASP A 71 1.95 8.13 30.05
N ALA A 72 1.84 9.10 29.14
CA ALA A 72 1.04 8.95 27.93
C ALA A 72 1.72 8.04 26.91
N ALA A 73 3.05 8.11 26.76
CA ALA A 73 3.80 7.20 25.89
C ALA A 73 3.65 5.72 26.32
N ASP A 74 3.82 5.43 27.61
CA ASP A 74 3.67 4.09 28.18
C ASP A 74 2.24 3.58 28.03
N ALA A 75 1.24 4.46 28.22
CA ALA A 75 -0.16 4.11 28.02
C ALA A 75 -0.49 3.79 26.55
N ILE A 76 0.03 4.57 25.60
CA ILE A 76 -0.12 4.28 24.16
C ILE A 76 0.46 2.91 23.84
N LYS A 77 1.69 2.63 24.30
CA LYS A 77 2.34 1.33 24.07
C LYS A 77 1.51 0.18 24.64
N HIS A 78 1.03 0.30 25.87
CA HIS A 78 0.20 -0.71 26.51
C HIS A 78 -1.13 -0.93 25.77
N LEU A 79 -1.75 0.14 25.27
CA LEU A 79 -2.97 0.04 24.47
C LEU A 79 -2.72 -0.61 23.12
N ASP A 80 -1.62 -0.29 22.46
CA ASP A 80 -1.22 -0.89 21.18
C ASP A 80 -1.00 -2.40 21.35
N ASP A 81 -0.30 -2.83 22.41
CA ASP A 81 -0.12 -4.25 22.74
C ASP A 81 -1.46 -4.97 22.98
N GLN A 82 -2.38 -4.33 23.71
CA GLN A 82 -3.72 -4.87 23.95
C GLN A 82 -4.55 -4.99 22.67
N ILE A 83 -4.53 -3.95 21.83
CA ILE A 83 -5.21 -3.92 20.53
C ILE A 83 -4.65 -5.02 19.62
N HIS A 84 -3.33 -5.10 19.49
CA HIS A 84 -2.65 -6.13 18.69
C HIS A 84 -3.04 -7.53 19.15
N LYS A 85 -3.01 -7.78 20.46
CA LYS A 85 -3.41 -9.07 21.02
C LYS A 85 -4.87 -9.42 20.70
N ARG A 86 -5.81 -8.49 20.90
CA ARG A 86 -7.23 -8.71 20.61
C ARG A 86 -7.47 -9.01 19.13
N VAL A 87 -6.82 -8.28 18.23
CA VAL A 87 -6.94 -8.55 16.78
C VAL A 87 -6.32 -9.90 16.41
N LYS A 88 -5.16 -10.25 16.99
CA LYS A 88 -4.52 -11.56 16.78
C LYS A 88 -5.40 -12.71 17.24
N ASP A 89 -6.06 -12.57 18.39
CA ASP A 89 -7.02 -13.54 18.89
C ASP A 89 -8.24 -13.66 17.96
N ALA A 90 -8.77 -12.53 17.46
CA ALA A 90 -9.86 -12.52 16.47
C ALA A 90 -9.45 -13.22 15.16
N LEU A 91 -8.24 -12.98 14.65
CA LEU A 91 -7.69 -13.64 13.46
C LEU A 91 -7.53 -15.16 13.68
N SER A 92 -7.02 -15.58 14.83
CA SER A 92 -6.86 -16.99 15.18
C SER A 92 -8.20 -17.72 15.30
N ASN A 93 -9.17 -17.11 15.99
CA ASN A 93 -10.49 -17.71 16.20
C ASN A 93 -11.32 -17.73 14.91
N SER A 94 -11.28 -16.66 14.11
CA SER A 94 -11.96 -16.63 12.81
C SER A 94 -11.42 -17.67 11.85
N ARG A 95 -10.11 -17.97 11.86
CA ARG A 95 -9.53 -19.08 11.08
C ARG A 95 -10.13 -20.43 11.47
N LYS A 96 -10.21 -20.74 12.77
CA LYS A 96 -10.83 -21.98 13.27
C LYS A 96 -12.32 -22.07 12.84
N LEU A 97 -13.04 -20.95 12.92
CA LEU A 97 -14.43 -20.88 12.47
C LEU A 97 -14.56 -21.09 10.95
N TYR A 98 -13.65 -20.51 10.17
CA TYR A 98 -13.59 -20.69 8.72
C TYR A 98 -13.34 -22.16 8.34
N GLU A 99 -12.37 -22.82 8.98
CA GLU A 99 -12.07 -24.25 8.79
C GLU A 99 -13.26 -25.13 9.16
N ALA A 100 -13.99 -24.76 10.22
CA ALA A 100 -15.24 -25.40 10.63
C ALA A 100 -16.45 -25.04 9.74
N ARG A 101 -16.25 -24.29 8.64
CA ARG A 101 -17.27 -23.80 7.71
C ARG A 101 -18.33 -22.89 8.33
N LYS A 102 -18.03 -22.30 9.48
CA LYS A 102 -18.88 -21.35 10.22
C LYS A 102 -18.59 -19.91 9.76
N TYR A 103 -18.80 -19.65 8.48
CA TYR A 103 -18.36 -18.40 7.85
C TYR A 103 -19.02 -17.15 8.44
N LYS A 104 -20.30 -17.21 8.83
CA LYS A 104 -20.99 -16.07 9.46
C LYS A 104 -20.41 -15.73 10.83
N GLU A 105 -20.09 -16.74 11.63
CA GLU A 105 -19.44 -16.54 12.94
C GLU A 105 -18.02 -15.97 12.75
N ALA A 106 -17.28 -16.45 11.74
CA ALA A 106 -15.96 -15.92 11.40
C ALA A 106 -16.00 -14.45 10.98
N VAL A 107 -16.98 -14.06 10.14
CA VAL A 107 -17.21 -12.65 9.77
C VAL A 107 -17.45 -11.79 10.99
N ALA A 108 -18.38 -12.19 11.87
CA ALA A 108 -18.68 -11.41 13.07
C ALA A 108 -17.44 -11.17 13.94
N MET A 109 -16.59 -12.18 14.13
CA MET A 109 -15.33 -12.02 14.87
C MET A 109 -14.33 -11.08 14.16
N LEU A 110 -14.21 -11.19 12.85
CA LEU A 110 -13.31 -10.35 12.06
C LEU A 110 -13.77 -8.89 12.02
N GLU A 111 -15.08 -8.64 11.95
CA GLU A 111 -15.63 -7.28 11.99
C GLU A 111 -15.38 -6.60 13.33
N GLU A 112 -15.49 -7.32 14.45
CA GLU A 112 -15.09 -6.78 15.76
C GLU A 112 -13.59 -6.49 15.83
N GLY A 113 -12.75 -7.36 15.25
CA GLY A 113 -11.32 -7.10 15.13
C GLY A 113 -10.99 -5.89 14.25
N ALA A 114 -11.71 -5.73 13.14
CA ALA A 114 -11.52 -4.62 12.19
C ALA A 114 -11.74 -3.25 12.83
N LYS A 115 -12.69 -3.14 13.78
CA LYS A 115 -12.96 -1.89 14.52
C LYS A 115 -11.74 -1.38 15.29
N LEU A 116 -10.79 -2.26 15.63
CA LEU A 116 -9.59 -1.90 16.37
C LEU A 116 -8.46 -1.35 15.47
N GLY A 117 -8.60 -1.42 14.14
CA GLY A 117 -7.69 -0.81 13.18
C GLY A 117 -6.32 -1.51 13.00
N ALA A 118 -5.94 -2.44 13.87
CA ALA A 118 -4.70 -3.21 13.70
C ALA A 118 -4.84 -4.30 12.62
N PHE A 119 -3.73 -4.58 11.92
CA PHE A 119 -3.64 -5.63 10.89
C PHE A 119 -4.73 -5.55 9.81
N GLU A 120 -5.16 -4.34 9.42
CA GLU A 120 -6.31 -4.12 8.55
C GLU A 120 -6.25 -4.91 7.23
N ALA A 121 -5.07 -5.00 6.61
CA ALA A 121 -4.88 -5.75 5.37
C ALA A 121 -5.19 -7.25 5.53
N THR A 122 -4.77 -7.84 6.65
CA THR A 122 -4.98 -9.26 6.97
C THR A 122 -6.43 -9.53 7.38
N VAL A 123 -7.02 -8.65 8.18
CA VAL A 123 -8.44 -8.74 8.57
C VAL A 123 -9.32 -8.65 7.33
N SER A 124 -9.05 -7.69 6.45
CA SER A 124 -9.77 -7.52 5.19
C SER A 124 -9.62 -8.72 4.26
N TYR A 125 -8.42 -9.31 4.17
CA TYR A 125 -8.21 -10.54 3.40
C TYR A 125 -9.10 -11.68 3.92
N ASN A 126 -9.11 -11.92 5.23
CA ASN A 126 -9.90 -12.99 5.83
C ASN A 126 -11.41 -12.74 5.70
N LEU A 127 -11.86 -11.48 5.81
CA LEU A 127 -13.24 -11.09 5.54
C LEU A 127 -13.62 -11.40 4.09
N ALA A 128 -12.73 -11.08 3.14
CA ALA A 128 -12.97 -11.36 1.73
C ALA A 128 -13.20 -12.85 1.47
N LEU A 129 -12.38 -13.73 2.06
CA LEU A 129 -12.56 -15.18 1.97
C LEU A 129 -13.90 -15.63 2.56
N CYS A 130 -14.25 -15.14 3.75
CA CYS A 130 -15.51 -15.51 4.40
C CYS A 130 -16.71 -15.06 3.57
N TYR A 131 -16.70 -13.82 3.07
CA TYR A 131 -17.75 -13.29 2.21
C TYR A 131 -17.85 -14.05 0.88
N HIS A 132 -16.73 -14.48 0.31
CA HIS A 132 -16.74 -15.34 -0.87
C HIS A 132 -17.43 -16.69 -0.59
N GLN A 133 -17.11 -17.35 0.53
CA GLN A 133 -17.76 -18.60 0.93
C GLN A 133 -19.26 -18.44 1.23
N LEU A 134 -19.69 -17.25 1.64
CA LEU A 134 -21.09 -16.90 1.85
C LEU A 134 -21.84 -16.55 0.54
N GLY A 135 -21.13 -16.51 -0.59
CA GLY A 135 -21.69 -16.07 -1.87
C GLY A 135 -21.87 -14.55 -1.99
N GLU A 136 -21.40 -13.77 -1.00
CA GLU A 136 -21.47 -12.31 -0.97
C GLU A 136 -20.34 -11.69 -1.81
N ARG A 137 -20.36 -11.97 -3.12
CA ARG A 137 -19.29 -11.64 -4.09
C ARG A 137 -18.85 -10.17 -4.04
N GLY A 138 -19.82 -9.25 -3.92
CA GLY A 138 -19.54 -7.80 -3.84
C GLY A 138 -18.69 -7.43 -2.62
N LYS A 139 -19.06 -7.92 -1.43
CA LYS A 139 -18.30 -7.68 -0.20
C LYS A 139 -16.94 -8.37 -0.22
N ALA A 140 -16.84 -9.53 -0.87
CA ALA A 140 -15.56 -10.22 -1.05
C ALA A 140 -14.58 -9.38 -1.88
N VAL A 141 -15.02 -8.86 -3.03
CA VAL A 141 -14.22 -7.97 -3.89
C VAL A 141 -13.83 -6.69 -3.15
N GLU A 142 -14.75 -6.06 -2.42
CA GLU A 142 -14.47 -4.84 -1.67
C GLU A 142 -13.38 -5.04 -0.61
N ASN A 143 -13.50 -6.08 0.23
CA ASN A 143 -12.55 -6.37 1.29
C ASN A 143 -11.20 -6.83 0.73
N LEU A 144 -11.19 -7.58 -0.38
CA LEU A 144 -9.94 -7.94 -1.04
C LEU A 144 -9.23 -6.70 -1.62
N GLY A 145 -9.99 -5.73 -2.13
CA GLY A 145 -9.47 -4.43 -2.53
C GLY A 145 -8.81 -3.65 -1.38
N LYS A 146 -9.39 -3.69 -0.17
CA LYS A 146 -8.78 -3.11 1.05
C LYS A 146 -7.45 -3.80 1.38
N SER A 147 -7.43 -5.14 1.34
CA SER A 147 -6.22 -5.92 1.56
C SER A 147 -5.09 -5.55 0.59
N ILE A 148 -5.40 -5.49 -0.72
CA ILE A 148 -4.43 -5.11 -1.77
C ILE A 148 -3.79 -3.74 -1.50
N ARG A 149 -4.55 -2.76 -1.01
CA ARG A 149 -4.01 -1.42 -0.70
C ARG A 149 -3.04 -1.43 0.48
N GLY A 150 -3.26 -2.33 1.44
CA GLY A 150 -2.40 -2.46 2.62
C GLY A 150 -1.21 -3.41 2.47
N THR A 151 -1.06 -4.10 1.33
CA THR A 151 0.05 -5.04 1.07
C THR A 151 1.16 -4.38 0.25
N PRO A 152 2.31 -4.04 0.87
CA PRO A 152 3.44 -3.40 0.17
C PRO A 152 4.28 -4.38 -0.65
N ASP A 153 4.33 -5.66 -0.28
CA ASP A 153 5.15 -6.65 -1.01
C ASP A 153 4.58 -6.85 -2.44
N PRO A 154 5.38 -6.60 -3.49
CA PRO A 154 4.87 -6.68 -4.86
C PRO A 154 4.43 -8.08 -5.29
N LYS A 155 5.03 -9.15 -4.75
CA LYS A 155 4.68 -10.53 -5.13
C LYS A 155 3.35 -10.93 -4.50
N GLU A 156 3.16 -10.58 -3.24
CA GLU A 156 1.92 -10.80 -2.51
C GLU A 156 0.78 -9.97 -3.10
N ASN A 157 1.02 -8.67 -3.35
CA ASN A 157 0.07 -7.77 -3.98
C ASN A 157 -0.44 -8.33 -5.34
N LEU A 158 0.48 -8.89 -6.13
CA LEU A 158 0.16 -9.51 -7.41
C LEU A 158 -0.73 -10.77 -7.26
N LYS A 159 -0.46 -11.61 -6.26
CA LYS A 159 -1.32 -12.78 -5.96
C LYS A 159 -2.73 -12.34 -5.55
N LEU A 160 -2.84 -11.31 -4.70
CA LEU A 160 -4.12 -10.77 -4.28
C LEU A 160 -4.91 -10.16 -5.44
N LYS A 161 -4.25 -9.48 -6.38
CA LYS A 161 -4.88 -8.97 -7.62
C LYS A 161 -5.41 -10.11 -8.50
N GLN A 162 -4.72 -11.24 -8.59
CA GLN A 162 -5.22 -12.40 -9.32
C GLN A 162 -6.46 -13.00 -8.65
N LEU A 163 -6.47 -13.09 -7.31
CA LEU A 163 -7.63 -13.52 -6.54
C LEU A 163 -8.81 -12.55 -6.71
N LEU A 164 -8.54 -11.25 -6.80
CA LEU A 164 -9.56 -10.22 -7.01
C LEU A 164 -10.29 -10.44 -8.33
N THR A 165 -9.56 -10.67 -9.42
CA THR A 165 -10.16 -11.00 -10.73
C THR A 165 -11.01 -12.26 -10.65
N PHE A 166 -10.56 -13.28 -9.91
CA PHE A 166 -11.33 -14.50 -9.70
C PHE A 166 -12.65 -14.21 -8.97
N PHE A 167 -12.62 -13.40 -7.90
CA PHE A 167 -13.84 -12.98 -7.21
C PHE A 167 -14.74 -12.08 -8.06
N ALA A 168 -14.16 -11.20 -8.88
CA ALA A 168 -14.91 -10.26 -9.70
C ALA A 168 -15.70 -10.96 -10.82
N THR A 169 -15.08 -11.93 -11.49
CA THR A 169 -15.74 -12.74 -12.53
C THR A 169 -16.78 -13.68 -11.95
N GLY A 170 -16.60 -14.13 -10.71
CA GLY A 170 -17.39 -15.22 -10.15
C GLY A 170 -17.29 -16.48 -10.99
N ASP A 171 -16.15 -16.70 -11.66
CA ASP A 171 -15.78 -17.94 -12.34
C ASP A 171 -15.94 -19.09 -11.31
N ASN A 172 -17.16 -19.64 -11.25
CA ASN A 172 -17.52 -20.74 -10.37
C ASN A 172 -17.18 -22.03 -11.11
N HIS A 173 -16.23 -22.78 -10.54
CA HIS A 173 -15.75 -24.09 -10.92
C HIS A 173 -16.81 -25.20 -10.95
N ALA A 174 -18.02 -24.97 -11.45
CA ALA A 174 -18.98 -26.05 -11.69
C ALA A 174 -18.45 -27.07 -12.74
N ALA A 175 -17.32 -26.78 -13.40
CA ALA A 175 -16.66 -27.66 -14.37
C ALA A 175 -15.22 -28.09 -14.01
N ALA A 176 -14.68 -27.81 -12.81
CA ALA A 176 -13.32 -28.22 -12.47
C ALA A 176 -13.17 -28.82 -11.05
N SER A 177 -12.28 -29.80 -10.96
CA SER A 177 -12.17 -30.85 -9.94
C SER A 177 -11.61 -30.39 -8.58
N SER A 178 -11.44 -31.32 -7.64
CA SER A 178 -10.94 -31.17 -6.26
C SER A 178 -9.70 -30.27 -6.06
N ASN A 179 -8.97 -29.94 -7.14
CA ASN A 179 -7.80 -29.07 -7.14
C ASN A 179 -8.07 -27.62 -6.69
N ASP A 180 -9.29 -27.09 -6.79
CA ASP A 180 -9.52 -25.67 -6.46
C ASP A 180 -9.74 -25.42 -4.97
N LYS A 181 -10.21 -26.45 -4.25
CA LYS A 181 -10.09 -26.52 -2.79
C LYS A 181 -8.61 -26.53 -2.39
N ASP A 182 -7.80 -27.31 -3.09
CA ASP A 182 -6.35 -27.33 -2.86
C ASP A 182 -5.67 -26.02 -3.23
N ARG A 183 -6.17 -25.23 -4.19
CA ARG A 183 -5.63 -23.91 -4.55
C ARG A 183 -6.01 -22.83 -3.54
N VAL A 184 -7.23 -22.83 -3.01
CA VAL A 184 -7.63 -21.97 -1.90
C VAL A 184 -6.88 -22.37 -0.63
N ASP A 185 -6.73 -23.66 -0.35
CA ASP A 185 -5.97 -24.16 0.79
C ASP A 185 -4.45 -23.97 0.59
N GLN A 186 -3.93 -24.04 -0.64
CA GLN A 186 -2.53 -23.72 -0.99
C GLN A 186 -2.29 -22.22 -0.95
N LEU A 187 -3.26 -21.39 -1.35
CA LEU A 187 -3.22 -19.95 -1.19
C LEU A 187 -3.25 -19.59 0.30
N ASN A 188 -4.14 -20.20 1.08
CA ASN A 188 -4.21 -20.06 2.54
C ASN A 188 -2.94 -20.56 3.24
N ARG A 189 -2.34 -21.68 2.80
CA ARG A 189 -1.04 -22.18 3.29
C ARG A 189 0.14 -21.30 2.84
N MET A 190 0.07 -20.69 1.65
CA MET A 190 1.02 -19.66 1.20
C MET A 190 0.81 -18.30 1.90
N LEU A 191 -0.38 -18.07 2.48
CA LEU A 191 -0.73 -16.87 3.24
C LEU A 191 -0.58 -17.07 4.76
N GLU A 192 -0.44 -18.31 5.22
CA GLU A 192 0.07 -18.60 6.57
C GLU A 192 1.50 -18.08 6.75
N SER A 193 2.33 -18.07 5.70
CA SER A 193 3.65 -17.39 5.74
C SER A 193 3.56 -15.86 5.70
N VAL A 194 2.46 -15.30 5.21
CA VAL A 194 2.21 -13.84 5.22
C VAL A 194 1.85 -13.35 6.62
N GLY A 195 1.10 -14.15 7.39
CA GLY A 195 0.82 -13.88 8.80
C GLY A 195 1.95 -14.23 9.78
N LEU A 196 2.95 -15.00 9.34
CA LEU A 196 4.12 -15.37 10.16
C LEU A 196 5.21 -14.31 10.14
N ASN A 197 5.46 -13.64 9.01
CA ASN A 197 6.46 -12.57 8.95
C ASN A 197 6.03 -11.29 9.68
N ALA A 198 4.73 -11.03 9.83
CA ALA A 198 4.22 -9.96 10.69
C ALA A 198 4.10 -10.37 12.18
N SER A 199 4.41 -11.62 12.53
CA SER A 199 4.36 -12.12 13.92
C SER A 199 5.73 -12.55 14.47
N LEU A 200 6.83 -12.38 13.72
CA LEU A 200 8.17 -12.82 14.11
C LEU A 200 9.27 -11.77 13.92
N GLU A 201 8.94 -10.52 13.66
CA GLU A 201 9.87 -9.40 13.91
C GLU A 201 9.51 -8.77 15.26
N ASP A 202 9.73 -9.55 16.32
CA ASP A 202 9.86 -9.08 17.70
C ASP A 202 10.79 -10.05 18.46
N ASP A 203 11.87 -10.45 17.78
CA ASP A 203 13.03 -11.03 18.46
C ASP A 203 14.29 -10.52 17.77
N LEU A 204 15.20 -9.97 18.60
CA LEU A 204 16.41 -9.20 18.27
C LEU A 204 16.09 -7.72 17.98
N GLY A 205 16.08 -6.83 18.99
CA GLY A 205 17.23 -6.57 19.84
C GLY A 205 18.21 -5.68 19.09
N ALA A 206 18.42 -4.48 19.62
CA ALA A 206 19.33 -3.46 19.12
C ALA A 206 20.65 -4.00 18.56
N GLU A 207 21.16 -3.35 17.52
CA GLU A 207 22.53 -2.82 17.48
C GLU A 207 22.67 -1.87 16.26
N PRO A 208 23.64 -0.94 16.27
CA PRO A 208 23.44 0.44 15.88
C PRO A 208 23.93 0.75 14.47
N GLU A 209 23.56 1.93 14.00
CA GLU A 209 24.26 2.62 12.92
C GLU A 209 25.75 2.74 13.26
N GLU A 210 26.64 2.25 12.39
CA GLU A 210 27.93 2.89 12.18
C GLU A 210 28.32 2.93 10.71
N SER A 211 28.90 4.08 10.35
CA SER A 211 29.25 4.53 9.03
C SER A 211 30.75 4.33 8.75
N PHE A 212 31.09 4.14 7.48
CA PHE A 212 32.36 4.48 6.80
C PHE A 212 33.72 4.13 7.47
N SER A 213 34.49 3.25 6.82
CA SER A 213 35.79 3.61 6.18
C SER A 213 36.55 2.37 5.64
N ASP A 214 37.09 2.51 4.41
CA ASP A 214 38.31 1.85 3.88
C ASP A 214 39.37 2.98 3.74
N PRO A 215 40.69 2.79 3.47
CA PRO A 215 41.43 1.59 2.97
C PRO A 215 42.85 1.34 3.60
N ASP A 216 43.44 0.13 3.48
CA ASP A 216 44.86 -0.13 3.05
C ASP A 216 45.33 -1.61 3.18
N SER A 217 45.64 -2.23 2.02
CA SER A 217 46.67 -3.22 1.57
C SER A 217 47.69 -3.92 2.53
N PRO A 218 48.49 -4.95 2.11
CA PRO A 218 48.45 -5.85 0.94
C PRO A 218 48.81 -7.37 1.17
N ALA A 219 48.40 -8.18 0.17
CA ALA A 219 49.03 -9.35 -0.50
C ALA A 219 49.88 -10.43 0.23
N THR A 220 49.53 -11.72 0.00
CA THR A 220 50.50 -12.78 -0.35
C THR A 220 49.89 -13.95 -1.18
N VAL A 221 50.28 -13.98 -2.45
CA VAL A 221 50.68 -15.09 -3.37
C VAL A 221 50.02 -16.49 -3.32
N ALA A 222 49.43 -16.89 -4.46
CA ALA A 222 49.05 -18.26 -4.90
C ALA A 222 50.25 -18.95 -5.64
N PRO A 223 50.22 -20.19 -6.21
CA PRO A 223 49.16 -20.74 -7.09
C PRO A 223 48.93 -22.27 -6.99
N VAL A 224 47.85 -22.80 -7.59
CA VAL A 224 47.86 -23.86 -8.64
C VAL A 224 46.46 -23.96 -9.26
N SER A 225 46.46 -23.93 -10.60
CA SER A 225 45.34 -23.94 -11.55
C SER A 225 44.47 -25.20 -11.53
N LEU A 226 43.18 -25.03 -11.79
CA LEU A 226 42.42 -25.86 -12.73
C LEU A 226 41.37 -25.01 -13.46
N LYS A 227 41.52 -24.96 -14.78
CA LYS A 227 40.60 -24.31 -15.74
C LYS A 227 39.24 -25.01 -15.72
N ALA A 228 38.19 -24.24 -15.48
CA ALA A 228 36.88 -24.46 -16.09
C ALA A 228 36.33 -23.09 -16.51
N SER A 229 36.21 -22.88 -17.82
CA SER A 229 35.63 -21.68 -18.41
C SER A 229 34.17 -21.56 -17.98
N ILE A 230 33.87 -20.58 -17.13
CA ILE A 230 32.50 -20.11 -16.88
C ILE A 230 32.41 -18.75 -17.60
N PRO A 231 31.46 -18.55 -18.53
CA PRO A 231 31.24 -17.24 -19.12
C PRO A 231 30.72 -16.31 -18.02
N SER A 232 31.49 -15.27 -17.72
CA SER A 232 31.06 -14.11 -16.95
C SER A 232 29.85 -13.49 -17.64
N THR A 233 28.65 -13.79 -17.17
CA THR A 233 27.50 -12.93 -17.37
C THR A 233 27.36 -12.13 -16.09
N THR A 234 27.87 -10.91 -16.14
CA THR A 234 27.45 -9.82 -15.28
C THR A 234 25.95 -9.61 -15.52
N ASN A 235 25.12 -10.41 -14.85
CA ASN A 235 23.69 -10.16 -14.77
C ASN A 235 23.51 -8.92 -13.92
N SER A 236 23.41 -7.78 -14.58
CA SER A 236 22.68 -6.65 -14.03
C SER A 236 21.28 -7.16 -13.72
N HIS A 237 21.02 -7.40 -12.44
CA HIS A 237 19.69 -7.76 -11.94
C HIS A 237 18.76 -6.56 -12.11
N SER A 238 18.35 -6.27 -13.35
CA SER A 238 17.25 -5.37 -13.60
C SER A 238 15.95 -6.08 -13.25
N VAL A 239 15.12 -5.40 -12.47
CA VAL A 239 13.79 -5.86 -12.03
C VAL A 239 12.89 -6.24 -13.23
N ALA A 240 13.18 -5.74 -14.44
CA ALA A 240 12.53 -6.13 -15.69
C ALA A 240 12.62 -7.65 -15.98
N GLY A 241 13.73 -8.30 -15.60
CA GLY A 241 13.91 -9.75 -15.79
C GLY A 241 12.99 -10.61 -14.90
N HIS A 242 12.52 -10.08 -13.77
CA HIS A 242 11.69 -10.85 -12.82
C HIS A 242 10.20 -10.81 -13.17
N ARG A 243 9.70 -9.74 -13.79
CA ARG A 243 8.32 -9.63 -14.30
C ARG A 243 8.05 -10.51 -15.51
N ALA A 244 9.08 -10.71 -16.34
CA ALA A 244 9.06 -11.70 -17.39
C ALA A 244 8.70 -13.09 -16.84
N SER A 245 9.10 -13.47 -15.62
CA SER A 245 8.91 -14.83 -15.10
C SER A 245 7.44 -15.24 -14.89
N LEU A 246 6.56 -14.36 -14.40
CA LEU A 246 5.16 -14.72 -14.14
C LEU A 246 4.28 -14.57 -15.38
N CYS A 247 4.49 -13.53 -16.21
CA CYS A 247 3.81 -13.44 -17.49
C CYS A 247 4.23 -14.59 -18.43
N THR A 248 5.50 -15.00 -18.40
CA THR A 248 5.98 -16.20 -19.11
C THR A 248 5.38 -17.47 -18.49
N ALA A 249 5.25 -17.56 -17.16
CA ALA A 249 4.58 -18.68 -16.50
C ALA A 249 3.12 -18.81 -16.97
N LEU A 250 2.37 -17.71 -17.07
CA LEU A 250 0.99 -17.69 -17.59
C LEU A 250 0.92 -18.05 -19.08
N GLU A 251 1.90 -17.66 -19.88
CA GLU A 251 2.02 -18.05 -21.30
C GLU A 251 2.32 -19.55 -21.47
N GLY A 252 2.96 -20.21 -20.51
CA GLY A 252 3.20 -21.65 -20.48
C GLY A 252 1.95 -22.52 -20.27
N TYR A 253 0.85 -21.93 -19.82
CA TYR A 253 -0.43 -22.62 -19.57
C TYR A 253 -1.47 -22.37 -20.69
N LYS A 254 -0.99 -22.02 -21.89
CA LYS A 254 -1.77 -21.56 -23.06
C LYS A 254 -2.94 -22.44 -23.49
N GLU A 255 -2.92 -23.75 -23.26
CA GLU A 255 -3.96 -24.65 -23.79
C GLU A 255 -5.15 -24.85 -22.83
N ASN A 256 -4.96 -24.73 -21.52
CA ASN A 256 -6.00 -24.98 -20.51
C ASN A 256 -6.62 -23.71 -19.88
N LEU A 257 -6.04 -22.52 -20.12
CA LEU A 257 -6.49 -21.23 -19.57
C LEU A 257 -7.41 -20.42 -20.50
N VAL A 258 -7.61 -20.84 -21.74
CA VAL A 258 -8.28 -20.04 -22.79
C VAL A 258 -9.79 -19.89 -22.55
N SER A 259 -10.37 -20.68 -21.66
CA SER A 259 -11.79 -20.68 -21.30
C SER A 259 -12.14 -19.92 -20.02
N SER A 260 -11.17 -19.53 -19.17
CA SER A 260 -11.46 -18.75 -17.96
C SER A 260 -11.41 -17.25 -18.24
N ALA A 261 -12.40 -16.52 -17.73
CA ALA A 261 -12.41 -15.07 -17.77
C ALA A 261 -11.24 -14.51 -16.95
N ALA A 262 -11.01 -15.02 -15.73
CA ALA A 262 -9.92 -14.56 -14.88
C ALA A 262 -8.54 -14.76 -15.52
N ALA A 263 -8.33 -15.89 -16.20
CA ALA A 263 -7.10 -16.14 -16.93
C ALA A 263 -6.92 -15.20 -18.13
N THR A 264 -8.01 -14.92 -18.86
CA THR A 264 -8.02 -14.00 -19.99
C THR A 264 -7.66 -12.57 -19.54
N PHE A 265 -8.21 -12.12 -18.41
CA PHE A 265 -7.88 -10.82 -17.81
C PHE A 265 -6.42 -10.73 -17.36
N ASN A 266 -5.89 -11.78 -16.72
CA ASN A 266 -4.49 -11.81 -16.29
C ASN A 266 -3.52 -11.73 -17.49
N ARG A 267 -3.87 -12.35 -18.63
CA ARG A 267 -3.12 -12.20 -19.87
C ARG A 267 -3.19 -10.78 -20.41
N ALA A 268 -4.34 -10.11 -20.32
CA ALA A 268 -4.47 -8.72 -20.73
C ALA A 268 -3.54 -7.80 -19.91
N ASN A 269 -3.47 -8.01 -18.59
CA ASN A 269 -2.56 -7.27 -17.70
C ASN A 269 -1.09 -7.44 -18.12
N CYS A 270 -0.71 -8.67 -18.49
CA CYS A 270 0.63 -8.99 -19.00
C CYS A 270 0.90 -8.36 -20.36
N ALA A 271 -0.08 -8.34 -21.27
CA ALA A 271 0.06 -7.70 -22.56
C ALA A 271 0.30 -6.19 -22.40
N GLU A 272 -0.51 -5.52 -21.58
CA GLU A 272 -0.40 -4.08 -21.32
C GLU A 272 0.94 -3.71 -20.66
N SER A 273 1.34 -4.43 -19.61
CA SER A 273 2.60 -4.17 -18.91
C SER A 273 3.82 -4.36 -19.81
N ASN A 274 3.72 -5.21 -20.83
CA ASN A 274 4.77 -5.45 -21.83
C ASN A 274 4.64 -4.52 -23.06
N GLY A 275 3.82 -3.48 -23.00
CA GLY A 275 3.67 -2.51 -24.09
C GLY A 275 2.97 -3.09 -25.33
N ARG A 276 2.09 -4.08 -25.15
CA ARG A 276 1.25 -4.67 -26.21
C ARG A 276 -0.22 -4.25 -26.07
N PRO A 277 -0.56 -2.96 -26.22
CA PRO A 277 -1.91 -2.45 -25.95
C PRO A 277 -2.98 -3.01 -26.89
N THR A 278 -2.65 -3.30 -28.16
CA THR A 278 -3.59 -3.93 -29.10
C THR A 278 -4.04 -5.30 -28.62
N GLU A 279 -3.11 -6.13 -28.15
CA GLU A 279 -3.41 -7.44 -27.60
C GLU A 279 -4.17 -7.33 -26.27
N ALA A 280 -3.79 -6.37 -25.43
CA ALA A 280 -4.50 -6.09 -24.18
C ALA A 280 -5.98 -5.75 -24.43
N VAL A 281 -6.28 -4.85 -25.37
CA VAL A 281 -7.66 -4.49 -25.74
C VAL A 281 -8.46 -5.72 -26.18
N HIS A 282 -7.91 -6.53 -27.08
CA HIS A 282 -8.57 -7.74 -27.55
C HIS A 282 -8.85 -8.74 -26.41
N LEU A 283 -7.90 -8.92 -25.50
CA LEU A 283 -8.07 -9.81 -24.34
C LEU A 283 -9.11 -9.25 -23.35
N LEU A 284 -9.13 -7.93 -23.10
CA LEU A 284 -10.14 -7.31 -22.22
C LEU A 284 -11.54 -7.36 -22.84
N GLN A 285 -11.68 -7.25 -24.17
CA GLN A 285 -12.95 -7.45 -24.84
C GLN A 285 -13.44 -8.90 -24.69
N LYS A 286 -12.55 -9.87 -24.95
CA LYS A 286 -12.84 -11.28 -24.72
C LYS A 286 -13.19 -11.58 -23.26
N TYR A 287 -12.55 -10.91 -22.31
CA TYR A 287 -12.89 -11.02 -20.90
C TYR A 287 -14.35 -10.64 -20.63
N LEU A 288 -14.81 -9.51 -21.16
CA LEU A 288 -16.20 -9.05 -21.01
C LEU A 288 -17.20 -9.97 -21.72
N GLU A 289 -16.79 -10.67 -22.77
CA GLU A 289 -17.60 -11.71 -23.42
C GLU A 289 -17.72 -12.98 -22.55
N LEU A 290 -16.63 -13.38 -21.88
CA LEU A 290 -16.58 -14.57 -21.02
C LEU A 290 -17.27 -14.36 -19.67
N ALA A 291 -17.22 -13.14 -19.12
CA ALA A 291 -17.83 -12.78 -17.84
C ALA A 291 -18.66 -11.48 -17.97
N PRO A 292 -19.84 -11.55 -18.61
CA PRO A 292 -20.68 -10.37 -18.84
C PRO A 292 -21.25 -9.76 -17.54
N ASP A 293 -21.27 -10.52 -16.44
CA ASP A 293 -21.72 -10.09 -15.12
C ASP A 293 -20.55 -9.77 -14.16
N ALA A 294 -19.32 -9.67 -14.66
CA ALA A 294 -18.16 -9.38 -13.83
C ALA A 294 -18.33 -8.06 -13.06
N LEU A 295 -18.01 -8.07 -11.77
CA LEU A 295 -18.19 -6.91 -10.89
C LEU A 295 -17.31 -5.72 -11.26
N ASP A 296 -16.23 -5.96 -12.00
CA ASP A 296 -15.29 -4.96 -12.49
C ASP A 296 -15.55 -4.56 -13.96
N ALA A 297 -16.64 -5.03 -14.59
CA ALA A 297 -16.89 -4.83 -16.03
C ALA A 297 -16.82 -3.35 -16.46
N THR A 298 -17.42 -2.43 -15.68
CA THR A 298 -17.33 -0.98 -15.96
C THR A 298 -15.90 -0.46 -15.91
N GLN A 299 -15.10 -0.91 -14.94
CA GLN A 299 -13.69 -0.51 -14.82
C GLN A 299 -12.88 -1.03 -16.02
N VAL A 300 -13.18 -2.26 -16.47
CA VAL A 300 -12.57 -2.84 -17.66
C VAL A 300 -12.96 -2.11 -18.93
N GLN A 301 -14.23 -1.68 -19.07
CA GLN A 301 -14.68 -0.86 -20.21
C GLN A 301 -13.95 0.48 -20.27
N THR A 302 -13.80 1.18 -19.14
CA THR A 302 -13.01 2.41 -19.06
C THR A 302 -11.57 2.16 -19.49
N ARG A 303 -10.95 1.08 -19.00
CA ARG A 303 -9.58 0.72 -19.36
C ARG A 303 -9.43 0.40 -20.85
N ILE A 304 -10.39 -0.27 -21.47
CA ILE A 304 -10.42 -0.49 -22.93
C ILE A 304 -10.44 0.84 -23.67
N ALA A 305 -11.29 1.78 -23.26
CA ALA A 305 -11.40 3.09 -23.90
C ALA A 305 -10.10 3.91 -23.80
N GLU A 306 -9.42 3.86 -22.65
CA GLU A 306 -8.12 4.49 -22.45
C GLU A 306 -7.05 3.91 -23.40
N LEU A 307 -6.92 2.58 -23.44
CA LEU A 307 -5.98 1.91 -24.34
C LEU A 307 -6.26 2.21 -25.81
N GLN A 308 -7.54 2.30 -26.19
CA GLN A 308 -7.94 2.69 -27.55
C GLN A 308 -7.57 4.14 -27.86
N ALA A 309 -7.72 5.05 -26.89
CA ALA A 309 -7.30 6.44 -27.05
C ALA A 309 -5.77 6.55 -27.24
N GLU A 310 -4.98 5.76 -26.49
CA GLU A 310 -3.54 5.66 -26.69
C GLU A 310 -3.16 5.09 -28.07
N LEU A 311 -3.91 4.12 -28.57
CA LEU A 311 -3.71 3.52 -29.89
C LEU A 311 -4.05 4.48 -31.05
N ALA A 312 -4.97 5.43 -30.82
CA ALA A 312 -5.33 6.45 -31.82
C ALA A 312 -4.20 7.46 -32.06
N LEU A 313 -3.24 7.59 -31.13
CA LEU A 313 -2.07 8.44 -31.29
C LEU A 313 -1.16 7.90 -32.41
N SER A 314 -0.99 8.70 -33.46
CA SER A 314 -0.24 8.34 -34.66
C SER A 314 1.23 8.76 -34.58
N GLY A 315 2.07 8.14 -35.43
CA GLY A 315 3.49 8.48 -35.57
C GLY A 315 4.40 8.03 -34.41
N PRO A 316 5.70 8.37 -34.46
CA PRO A 316 6.69 7.97 -33.47
C PRO A 316 6.39 8.47 -32.04
N GLY A 317 5.79 9.66 -31.91
CA GLY A 317 5.35 10.21 -30.63
C GLY A 317 4.30 9.34 -29.95
N GLY A 318 3.31 8.84 -30.70
CA GLY A 318 2.29 7.93 -30.16
C GLY A 318 2.87 6.60 -29.67
N ALA A 319 3.89 6.07 -30.33
CA ALA A 319 4.56 4.84 -29.88
C ALA A 319 5.31 5.04 -28.56
N GLU A 320 6.00 6.18 -28.40
CA GLU A 320 6.66 6.52 -27.13
C GLU A 320 5.65 6.80 -26.02
N VAL A 321 4.53 7.47 -26.30
CA VAL A 321 3.43 7.67 -25.33
C VAL A 321 2.94 6.32 -24.80
N ARG A 322 2.61 5.35 -25.68
CA ARG A 322 2.20 3.99 -25.26
C ARG A 322 3.25 3.31 -24.36
N ARG A 323 4.54 3.48 -24.66
CA ARG A 323 5.63 2.93 -23.84
C ARG A 323 5.69 3.60 -22.46
N LEU A 324 5.45 4.91 -22.40
CA LEU A 324 5.41 5.67 -21.16
C LEU A 324 4.21 5.29 -20.30
N TYR A 325 3.02 5.10 -20.89
CA TYR A 325 1.84 4.60 -20.19
C TYR A 325 2.06 3.20 -19.61
N ALA A 326 2.58 2.26 -20.40
CA ALA A 326 2.93 0.92 -19.92
C ALA A 326 3.92 0.99 -18.73
N SER A 327 4.93 1.86 -18.82
CA SER A 327 5.91 2.08 -17.74
C SER A 327 5.24 2.67 -16.49
N ALA A 328 4.39 3.69 -16.67
CA ALA A 328 3.69 4.39 -15.60
C ALA A 328 2.77 3.45 -14.82
N TYR A 329 1.94 2.65 -15.50
CA TYR A 329 1.10 1.65 -14.84
C TYR A 329 1.92 0.59 -14.11
N SER A 330 3.07 0.20 -14.67
CA SER A 330 3.98 -0.70 -13.97
C SER A 330 4.57 -0.07 -12.70
N TYR A 331 4.85 1.24 -12.71
CA TYR A 331 5.32 1.95 -11.51
C TYR A 331 4.20 2.11 -10.47
N LEU A 332 2.98 2.44 -10.88
CA LEU A 332 1.81 2.48 -10.00
C LEU A 332 1.56 1.13 -9.30
N ALA A 333 1.69 0.04 -10.06
CA ALA A 333 1.57 -1.31 -9.49
C ALA A 333 2.64 -1.65 -8.44
N GLU A 334 3.77 -0.94 -8.44
CA GLU A 334 4.86 -1.05 -7.46
C GLU A 334 4.80 0.03 -6.37
N GLY A 335 3.78 0.90 -6.36
CA GLY A 335 3.71 2.04 -5.44
C GLY A 335 4.75 3.12 -5.72
N LYS A 336 5.42 3.11 -6.88
CA LYS A 336 6.46 4.07 -7.25
C LYS A 336 5.84 5.31 -7.89
N TYR A 337 5.09 6.07 -7.10
CA TYR A 337 4.29 7.22 -7.57
C TYR A 337 5.13 8.28 -8.27
N ASP A 338 6.33 8.61 -7.78
CA ASP A 338 7.23 9.58 -8.42
C ASP A 338 7.63 9.17 -9.84
N ARG A 339 7.89 7.88 -10.05
CA ARG A 339 8.28 7.36 -11.38
C ARG A 339 7.08 7.32 -12.32
N ALA A 340 5.90 6.97 -11.80
CA ALA A 340 4.67 7.04 -12.56
C ALA A 340 4.37 8.49 -13.00
N MET A 341 4.52 9.45 -12.09
CA MET A 341 4.35 10.88 -12.34
C MET A 341 5.29 11.34 -13.45
N ALA A 342 6.59 11.03 -13.35
CA ALA A 342 7.57 11.40 -14.36
C ALA A 342 7.25 10.82 -15.75
N ALA A 343 6.75 9.58 -15.81
CA ALA A 343 6.35 8.96 -17.07
C ALA A 343 5.13 9.65 -17.69
N PHE A 344 4.11 10.00 -16.89
CA PHE A 344 2.95 10.74 -17.38
C PHE A 344 3.29 12.18 -17.78
N MET A 345 4.18 12.87 -17.06
CA MET A 345 4.65 14.20 -17.45
C MET A 345 5.37 14.17 -18.79
N LYS A 346 6.27 13.20 -18.98
CA LYS A 346 6.95 13.04 -20.29
C LYS A 346 5.96 12.69 -21.41
N SER A 347 4.91 11.94 -21.09
CA SER A 347 3.84 11.65 -22.06
C SER A 347 3.06 12.91 -22.42
N LYS A 348 2.78 13.79 -21.44
CA LYS A 348 2.17 15.11 -21.64
C LYS A 348 3.02 15.99 -22.55
N ASP A 349 4.33 16.02 -22.36
CA ASP A 349 5.25 16.80 -23.20
C ASP A 349 5.25 16.33 -24.67
N LEU A 350 5.10 15.01 -24.89
CA LEU A 350 5.07 14.40 -26.23
C LEU A 350 3.70 14.52 -26.92
N ALA A 351 2.63 14.59 -26.14
CA ALA A 351 1.25 14.68 -26.61
C ALA A 351 0.45 15.66 -25.73
N PRO A 352 0.68 16.98 -25.89
CA PRO A 352 0.04 18.00 -25.05
C PRO A 352 -1.47 18.11 -25.29
N ASP A 353 -1.97 17.67 -26.44
CA ASP A 353 -3.42 17.67 -26.73
C ASP A 353 -4.10 16.36 -26.29
N PHE A 354 -3.35 15.41 -25.73
CA PHE A 354 -3.90 14.13 -25.28
C PHE A 354 -4.47 14.25 -23.86
N ALA A 355 -5.76 14.55 -23.78
CA ALA A 355 -6.49 14.81 -22.53
C ALA A 355 -6.30 13.73 -21.43
N LEU A 356 -6.09 12.47 -21.81
CA LEU A 356 -5.85 11.39 -20.85
C LEU A 356 -4.62 11.66 -19.97
N ASN A 357 -3.58 12.33 -20.50
CA ASN A 357 -2.39 12.68 -19.72
C ASN A 357 -2.75 13.55 -18.50
N TYR A 358 -3.60 14.54 -18.71
CA TYR A 358 -4.04 15.47 -17.68
C TYR A 358 -4.87 14.75 -16.63
N TRP A 359 -5.84 13.94 -17.08
CA TRP A 359 -6.66 13.16 -16.16
C TRP A 359 -5.85 12.21 -15.28
N LYS A 360 -4.86 11.50 -15.84
CA LYS A 360 -3.97 10.61 -15.07
C LYS A 360 -3.07 11.36 -14.09
N LEU A 361 -2.53 12.50 -14.49
CA LEU A 361 -1.75 13.37 -13.60
C LEU A 361 -2.60 13.93 -12.46
N ALA A 362 -3.85 14.30 -12.72
CA ALA A 362 -4.77 14.82 -11.72
C ALA A 362 -5.09 13.77 -10.65
N LEU A 363 -5.47 12.55 -11.07
CA LEU A 363 -5.72 11.43 -10.16
C LEU A 363 -4.48 11.06 -9.32
N LEU A 364 -3.30 11.10 -9.92
CA LEU A 364 -2.07 10.78 -9.21
C LEU A 364 -1.71 11.86 -8.17
N ASN A 365 -1.92 13.14 -8.49
CA ASN A 365 -1.75 14.23 -7.53
C ASN A 365 -2.76 14.14 -6.39
N GLU A 366 -4.02 13.80 -6.66
CA GLU A 366 -5.02 13.57 -5.62
C GLU A 366 -4.63 12.42 -4.69
N ALA A 367 -4.17 11.29 -5.25
CA ALA A 367 -3.69 10.15 -4.47
C ALA A 367 -2.48 10.50 -3.58
N MET A 368 -1.66 11.47 -3.98
CA MET A 368 -0.52 11.99 -3.20
C MET A 368 -0.90 13.19 -2.31
N ALA A 369 -2.19 13.50 -2.17
CA ALA A 369 -2.72 14.65 -1.42
C ALA A 369 -2.22 16.03 -1.91
N ASN A 370 -1.77 16.13 -3.17
CA ASN A 370 -1.39 17.38 -3.81
C ASN A 370 -2.60 18.00 -4.54
N VAL A 371 -3.54 18.53 -3.78
CA VAL A 371 -4.86 18.98 -4.27
C VAL A 371 -4.76 20.12 -5.29
N ASP A 372 -3.80 21.04 -5.12
CA ASP A 372 -3.65 22.18 -6.03
C ASP A 372 -3.17 21.73 -7.41
N ALA A 373 -2.14 20.89 -7.46
CA ALA A 373 -1.66 20.32 -8.73
C ALA A 373 -2.69 19.39 -9.38
N ALA A 374 -3.51 18.70 -8.59
CA ALA A 374 -4.62 17.90 -9.12
C ALA A 374 -5.65 18.81 -9.85
N ARG A 375 -6.03 19.93 -9.23
CA ARG A 375 -6.98 20.89 -9.80
C ARG A 375 -6.50 21.48 -11.13
N GLU A 376 -5.22 21.84 -11.23
CA GLU A 376 -4.63 22.36 -12.47
C GLU A 376 -4.67 21.38 -13.65
N ASN A 377 -4.74 20.08 -13.38
CA ASN A 377 -4.82 19.06 -14.43
C ASN A 377 -6.27 18.62 -14.73
N PHE A 378 -7.28 19.08 -13.97
CA PHE A 378 -8.69 18.82 -14.27
C PHE A 378 -9.38 19.92 -15.11
N THR A 379 -8.68 21.04 -15.33
CA THR A 379 -9.10 22.14 -16.22
C THR A 379 -8.68 21.87 -17.66
#